data_AF-A0A359M1M0-F1
#
_entry.id   AF-A0A359M1M0-F1
#
_cell.length_a   1.000
_cell.length_b   1.000
_cell.length_c   1.000
_cell.angle_alpha   90.00
_cell.angle_beta   90.00
_cell.angle_gamma   90.00
#
_symmetry.space_group_name_H-M   'P 1'
#
loop_
_entity.id
_entity.type
_entity.pdbx_description
1 polymer ?
#
loop_
_entity_poly.entity_id
_entity_poly.type
_entity_poly.pdbx_seq_one_letter_code
_entity_poly.pdbx_strand_id
1 'polypeptide(L)'
;MGEPFSRDWIEGPSVLRMGAEWWIYYDSYRKPQHYGAIRTRDWKTFEDVTKEVRFPADHRHGTVVTITEEAADRLRSAAPGR
;
A
#
# COMPACT_ATOMS: atom_id res chain seq x y z
N MET A 1 -20.40 -2.24 -16.45
CA MET A 1 -19.48 -1.52 -15.54
C MET A 1 -20.02 -1.74 -14.13
N GLY A 2 -19.23 -2.24 -13.19
CA GLY A 2 -19.64 -2.44 -11.80
C GLY A 2 -19.45 -1.17 -10.96
N GLU A 3 -19.91 -1.19 -9.71
CA GLU A 3 -19.66 -0.11 -8.75
C GLU A 3 -18.16 0.02 -8.44
N PRO A 4 -17.64 1.25 -8.25
CA PRO A 4 -16.26 1.45 -7.86
C PRO A 4 -16.02 0.93 -6.43
N PHE A 5 -14.92 0.20 -6.23
CA PHE A 5 -14.45 -0.17 -4.88
C PHE A 5 -13.62 0.95 -4.22
N SER A 6 -13.21 1.96 -4.99
CA SER A 6 -12.40 3.08 -4.54
C SER A 6 -13.19 4.01 -3.62
N ARG A 7 -12.50 4.57 -2.63
CA ARG A 7 -13.03 5.62 -1.73
C ARG A 7 -12.83 7.00 -2.35
N ASP A 8 -13.56 8.01 -1.85
CA ASP A 8 -13.29 9.39 -2.27
C ASP A 8 -11.98 9.93 -1.71
N TRP A 9 -11.36 10.84 -2.47
CA TRP A 9 -10.12 11.55 -2.13
C TRP A 9 -8.89 10.64 -2.05
N ILE A 10 -8.83 9.64 -2.92
CA ILE A 10 -7.66 8.76 -3.06
C ILE A 10 -7.05 8.86 -4.47
N GLU A 11 -5.75 8.67 -4.59
CA GLU A 11 -5.06 8.58 -5.88
C GLU A 11 -3.89 7.58 -5.83
N GLY A 12 -3.22 7.41 -6.97
CA GLY A 12 -1.94 6.71 -7.06
C GLY A 12 -2.00 5.25 -6.64
N PRO A 13 -2.90 4.44 -7.23
CA PRO A 13 -2.96 3.04 -6.88
C PRO A 13 -1.67 2.31 -7.28
N SER A 14 -1.09 1.56 -6.33
CA SER A 14 -0.04 0.59 -6.60
C SER A 14 -0.55 -0.80 -6.21
N VAL A 15 -0.42 -1.78 -7.10
CA VAL A 15 -1.00 -3.12 -6.91
C VAL A 15 0.12 -4.15 -6.79
N LEU A 16 0.06 -4.98 -5.74
CA LEU A 16 0.96 -6.09 -5.52
C LEU A 16 0.18 -7.38 -5.27
N ARG A 17 0.59 -8.48 -5.91
CA ARG A 17 0.05 -9.80 -5.58
C ARG A 17 0.99 -10.53 -4.63
N MET A 18 0.46 -10.97 -3.49
CA MET A 18 1.17 -11.77 -2.50
C MET A 18 0.40 -13.09 -2.30
N GLY A 19 0.91 -14.17 -2.88
CA GLY A 19 0.22 -15.46 -2.93
C GLY A 19 -1.13 -15.38 -3.65
N ALA A 20 -2.21 -15.65 -2.91
CA ALA A 20 -3.58 -15.59 -3.42
C ALA A 20 -4.24 -14.22 -3.25
N GLU A 21 -3.57 -13.26 -2.61
CA GLU A 21 -4.14 -11.96 -2.26
C GLU A 21 -3.58 -10.86 -3.16
N TRP A 22 -4.45 -9.94 -3.54
CA TRP A 22 -4.10 -8.69 -4.20
C TRP A 22 -4.20 -7.57 -3.18
N TRP A 23 -3.11 -6.83 -3.03
CA TRP A 23 -2.99 -5.66 -2.20
C TRP A 23 -2.95 -4.43 -3.09
N ILE A 24 -3.83 -3.47 -2.84
CA ILE A 24 -3.94 -2.22 -3.58
C ILE A 24 -3.68 -1.10 -2.60
N TYR A 25 -2.52 -0.45 -2.73
CA TYR A 25 -2.09 0.69 -1.94
C TYR A 25 -2.52 1.99 -2.62
N TYR A 26 -2.82 3.04 -1.86
CA TYR A 26 -3.26 4.33 -2.38
C TYR A 26 -2.91 5.48 -1.44
N ASP A 27 -2.72 6.67 -2.00
CA ASP A 27 -2.59 7.91 -1.23
C ASP A 27 -3.97 8.47 -0.90
N SER A 28 -4.25 8.80 0.37
CA SER A 28 -5.51 9.40 0.81
C SER A 28 -5.28 10.84 1.27
N TYR A 29 -5.92 11.78 0.56
CA TYR A 29 -5.87 13.22 0.84
C TYR A 29 -6.86 13.70 1.92
N ARG A 30 -7.58 12.78 2.58
CA ARG A 30 -8.40 13.12 3.75
C ARG A 30 -7.51 13.68 4.87
N LYS A 31 -8.07 14.44 5.82
CA LYS A 31 -7.33 14.94 6.98
C LYS A 31 -7.56 14.02 8.19
N PRO A 32 -6.53 13.37 8.76
CA PRO A 32 -5.11 13.43 8.38
C PRO A 32 -4.79 12.64 7.10
N GLN A 33 -3.82 13.15 6.32
CA GLN A 33 -3.33 12.48 5.11
C GLN A 33 -2.63 11.19 5.50
N HIS A 34 -2.85 10.12 4.73
CA HIS A 34 -2.26 8.82 5.00
C HIS A 34 -2.19 7.98 3.73
N TYR A 35 -1.28 7.01 3.73
CA TYR A 35 -1.24 5.97 2.72
C TYR A 35 -2.01 4.75 3.22
N GLY A 36 -3.01 4.33 2.44
CA GLY A 36 -3.90 3.24 2.78
C GLY A 36 -3.66 2.00 1.95
N ALA A 37 -4.32 0.91 2.34
CA ALA A 37 -4.32 -0.32 1.58
C ALA A 37 -5.68 -1.01 1.67
N ILE A 38 -6.13 -1.57 0.55
CA ILE A 38 -7.24 -2.54 0.51
C ILE A 38 -6.73 -3.86 -0.04
N ARG A 39 -7.41 -4.94 0.33
CA ARG A 39 -7.09 -6.30 -0.08
C ARG A 39 -8.27 -6.99 -0.73
N THR A 40 -8.01 -7.81 -1.74
CA THR A 40 -9.01 -8.72 -2.33
C THR A 40 -8.39 -10.05 -2.75
N ARG A 41 -9.20 -11.10 -2.84
CA ARG A 41 -8.82 -12.40 -3.42
C ARG A 41 -9.58 -12.71 -4.71
N ASP A 42 -10.71 -12.06 -4.93
CA ASP A 42 -11.68 -12.40 -5.98
C ASP A 42 -12.11 -11.21 -6.85
N TRP A 43 -11.58 -10.02 -6.60
CA TRP A 43 -11.95 -8.76 -7.26
C TRP A 43 -13.43 -8.39 -7.13
N LYS A 44 -14.12 -8.97 -6.14
CA LYS A 44 -15.53 -8.70 -5.82
C LYS A 44 -15.68 -8.20 -4.40
N THR A 45 -14.94 -8.79 -3.47
CA THR A 45 -14.91 -8.42 -2.05
C THR A 45 -13.60 -7.68 -1.76
N PHE A 46 -13.71 -6.52 -1.14
CA PHE A 46 -12.58 -5.66 -0.80
C PHE A 46 -12.60 -5.38 0.70
N GLU A 47 -11.47 -5.65 1.34
CA GLU A 47 -11.25 -5.44 2.77
C GLU A 47 -10.31 -4.25 2.97
N ASP A 48 -10.63 -3.37 3.92
CA ASP A 48 -9.70 -2.32 4.33
C ASP A 48 -8.65 -2.84 5.30
N VAL A 49 -7.40 -2.85 4.84
CA VAL A 49 -6.23 -3.31 5.60
C VAL A 49 -5.28 -2.15 5.92
N THR A 50 -5.77 -0.91 5.88
CA THR A 50 -4.98 0.30 6.18
C THR A 50 -4.31 0.25 7.56
N LYS A 51 -4.91 -0.44 8.54
CA LYS A 51 -4.32 -0.61 9.88
C LYS A 51 -3.15 -1.59 9.93
N GLU A 52 -2.97 -2.42 8.91
CA GLU A 52 -1.91 -3.42 8.82
C GLU A 52 -0.62 -2.87 8.18
N VAL A 53 -0.70 -1.68 7.56
CA VAL A 53 0.42 -1.04 6.86
C VAL A 53 0.90 0.19 7.62
N ARG A 54 2.21 0.46 7.54
CA ARG A 54 2.83 1.64 8.15
C ARG A 54 3.85 2.21 7.19
N PHE A 55 3.80 3.52 7.02
CA PHE A 55 4.69 4.26 6.14
C PHE A 55 5.38 5.37 6.93
N PRO A 56 6.56 5.85 6.48
CA PRO A 56 7.15 7.07 7.01
C PRO A 56 6.17 8.25 6.97
N ALA A 57 6.31 9.19 7.90
CA ALA A 57 5.54 10.43 7.87
C ALA A 57 5.78 11.17 6.54
N ASP A 58 4.74 11.87 6.05
CA ASP A 58 4.76 12.67 4.84
C ASP A 58 5.12 11.92 3.54
N HIS A 59 5.10 10.59 3.58
CA HIS A 59 5.12 9.74 2.39
C HIS A 59 3.96 10.11 1.46
N ARG A 60 4.28 10.25 0.16
CA ARG A 60 3.33 10.47 -0.93
C ARG A 60 3.44 9.36 -1.96
N HIS A 61 2.54 9.37 -2.94
CA HIS A 61 2.52 8.49 -4.13
C HIS A 61 3.85 7.79 -4.41
N GLY A 62 3.84 6.46 -4.26
CA GLY A 62 4.96 5.59 -4.57
C GLY A 62 4.50 4.28 -5.17
N THR A 63 5.42 3.32 -5.26
CA THR A 63 5.13 1.96 -5.70
C THR A 63 5.60 0.96 -4.66
N VAL A 64 4.92 -0.18 -4.59
CA VAL A 64 5.30 -1.31 -3.73
C VAL A 64 5.81 -2.45 -4.61
N VAL A 65 7.00 -2.96 -4.28
CA VAL A 65 7.63 -4.06 -5.00
C VAL A 65 8.10 -5.14 -4.04
N THR A 66 8.09 -6.39 -4.50
CA THR A 66 8.74 -7.48 -3.77
C THR A 66 10.25 -7.39 -3.97
N ILE A 67 10.99 -7.51 -2.87
CA ILE A 67 12.45 -7.55 -2.88
C ILE A 67 12.93 -8.83 -2.20
N THR A 68 14.17 -9.23 -2.47
CA THR A 68 14.81 -10.33 -1.74
C THR A 68 15.12 -9.90 -0.30
N GLU A 69 15.24 -10.87 0.60
CA GLU A 69 15.65 -10.62 1.98
C GLU A 69 17.05 -9.97 2.04
N GLU A 70 17.98 -10.42 1.19
CA GLU A 70 19.31 -9.81 1.05
C GLU A 70 19.24 -8.32 0.66
N ALA A 71 18.36 -7.95 -0.28
CA ALA A 71 18.15 -6.56 -0.65
C ALA A 71 17.55 -5.76 0.51
N ALA A 72 16.61 -6.34 1.25
CA ALA A 72 16.00 -5.72 2.42
C ALA A 72 17.05 -5.44 3.52
N ASP A 73 17.93 -6.41 3.81
CA ASP A 73 18.99 -6.27 4.81
C ASP A 73 19.99 -5.19 4.44
N ARG A 74 20.41 -5.15 3.16
CA ARG A 74 21.27 -4.08 2.63
C ARG A 74 20.64 -2.71 2.84
N LEU A 75 19.37 -2.53 2.48
CA LEU A 75 18.66 -1.25 2.63
C LEU A 75 18.55 -0.83 4.11
N ARG A 76 18.31 -1.77 5.03
CA ARG A 76 18.27 -1.46 6.48
C ARG A 76 19.63 -1.06 7.03
N SER A 77 20.72 -1.71 6.60
CA SER A 77 22.08 -1.36 7.04
C SER A 77 22.58 -0.02 6.50
N ALA A 78 22.06 0.41 5.34
CA ALA A 78 22.44 1.67 4.70
C ALA A 78 21.64 2.87 5.24
N ALA A 79 20.55 2.64 5.98
CA ALA A 79 19.79 3.70 6.60
C ALA A 79 20.63 4.34 7.73
N PRO A 80 20.84 5.67 7.73
CA PRO A 80 21.50 6.32 8.86
C PRO A 80 20.72 6.02 10.14
N GLY A 81 21.45 5.77 11.23
CA GLY A 81 20.88 5.47 12.55
C GLY A 81 19.79 6.48 12.88
N ARG A 82 18.60 5.95 13.15
CA ARG A 82 17.39 6.72 13.41
C ARG A 82 17.44 7.39 14.78
#